data_AF-A0A4Z1I9L1-F1
#
_entry.id   AF-A0A4Z1I9L1-F1
#
_cell.length_a   1.000
_cell.length_b   1.000
_cell.length_c   1.000
_cell.angle_alpha   90.00
_cell.angle_beta   90.00
_cell.angle_gamma   90.00
#
_symmetry.space_group_name_H-M   'P 1'
#
loop_
_entity.id
_entity.type
_entity.pdbx_description
1 polymer ?
#
loop_
_entity_poly.entity_id
_entity_poly.type
_entity_poly.pdbx_seq_one_letter_code
_entity_poly.pdbx_strand_id
1 'polypeptide(L)'
;MSNQTSFSNNTFSSNSSLSMSQTCIIDGNSDIYGLGIRIGFYLQWYASLLASAPRGSSGKVASDEVQGLMFSIILFSVATFLALIIQTSTLQLAEVYIILLLVVGYHYYFIPKMFMVLLSSIKQLFSKGEKDETEQKKHRGWEFIFLVGLFFCAISCFQLWFWGGHFQDRNGKSNTCPNFGFGFIRVDLENIAFRAFNITYWVLLLILSFGIIWHA
;
A
#
# COMPACT_ATOMS: atom_id res chain seq x y z
N MET A 1 0.96 -39.85 46.10
CA MET A 1 0.76 -41.28 45.76
C MET A 1 -0.71 -41.60 46.05
N SER A 2 -1.39 -42.23 45.07
CA SER A 2 -2.85 -42.47 44.91
C SER A 2 -3.48 -41.47 43.91
N ASN A 3 -4.27 -41.86 42.91
CA ASN A 3 -4.70 -43.15 42.39
C ASN A 3 -4.99 -43.00 40.90
N GLN A 4 -4.57 -43.97 40.09
CA GLN A 4 -4.96 -44.10 38.68
C GLN A 4 -6.44 -44.46 38.60
N THR A 5 -7.19 -43.80 37.72
CA THR A 5 -8.41 -44.36 37.15
C THR A 5 -8.33 -44.28 35.63
N SER A 6 -8.13 -45.46 35.06
CA SER A 6 -8.28 -45.79 33.66
C SER A 6 -9.77 -45.70 33.29
N PHE A 7 -10.10 -45.01 32.20
CA PHE A 7 -11.35 -45.23 31.47
C PHE A 7 -11.02 -45.48 30.00
N SER A 8 -11.29 -46.71 29.57
CA SER A 8 -11.15 -47.19 28.20
C SER A 8 -12.34 -46.78 27.34
N ASN A 9 -12.02 -46.41 26.09
CA ASN A 9 -12.73 -46.60 24.82
C ASN A 9 -14.26 -46.50 24.78
N ASN A 10 -14.74 -45.54 23.98
CA ASN A 10 -15.77 -45.83 22.99
C ASN A 10 -15.47 -45.10 21.68
N THR A 11 -15.11 -45.90 20.68
CA THR A 11 -15.08 -45.60 19.26
C THR A 11 -16.46 -45.12 18.81
N PHE A 12 -16.58 -43.83 18.50
CA PHE A 12 -17.70 -43.34 17.69
C PHE A 12 -17.17 -42.97 16.31
N SER A 13 -17.20 -43.96 15.42
CA SER A 13 -17.04 -43.77 13.98
C SER A 13 -18.28 -43.07 13.43
N SER A 14 -18.28 -41.74 13.43
CA SER A 14 -19.18 -40.96 12.59
C SER A 14 -18.42 -40.50 11.35
N ASN A 15 -18.49 -41.36 10.31
CA ASN A 15 -18.30 -40.97 8.93
C ASN A 15 -19.40 -39.98 8.55
N SER A 16 -19.11 -38.70 8.68
CA SER A 16 -19.91 -37.64 8.09
C SER A 16 -18.95 -36.63 7.48
N SER A 17 -18.50 -36.93 6.25
CA SER A 17 -17.86 -35.99 5.33
C SER A 17 -18.91 -35.00 4.84
N LEU A 18 -19.44 -34.19 5.75
CA LEU A 18 -20.01 -32.90 5.41
C LEU A 18 -18.82 -31.98 5.27
N SER A 19 -18.54 -31.54 4.04
CA SER A 19 -17.63 -30.42 3.80
C SER A 19 -18.24 -29.19 4.45
N MET A 20 -18.05 -29.04 5.76
CA MET A 20 -18.09 -27.73 6.37
C MET A 20 -17.09 -26.91 5.57
N SER A 21 -17.57 -25.89 4.89
CA SER A 21 -16.76 -24.80 4.36
C SER A 21 -15.78 -24.42 5.47
N GLN A 22 -14.54 -24.87 5.34
CA GLN A 22 -13.53 -24.75 6.36
C GLN A 22 -13.26 -23.25 6.50
N THR A 23 -13.81 -22.65 7.56
CA THR A 23 -13.62 -21.23 7.83
C THR A 23 -12.15 -21.03 8.16
N CYS A 24 -11.41 -20.46 7.21
CA CYS A 24 -10.03 -20.07 7.42
C CYS A 24 -10.00 -18.88 8.38
N ILE A 25 -9.70 -19.15 9.64
CA ILE A 25 -9.48 -18.12 10.66
C ILE A 25 -8.02 -17.71 10.56
N ILE A 26 -7.80 -16.49 10.06
CA ILE A 26 -6.49 -15.85 10.07
C ILE A 26 -6.42 -15.03 11.35
N ASP A 27 -5.52 -15.42 12.25
CA ASP A 27 -5.17 -14.59 13.39
C ASP A 27 -4.20 -13.51 12.92
N GLY A 28 -4.73 -12.30 12.73
CA GLY A 28 -4.02 -11.19 12.15
C GLY A 28 -3.19 -10.43 13.17
N ASN A 29 -1.98 -10.00 12.80
CA ASN A 29 -1.12 -9.19 13.66
C ASN A 29 -1.73 -7.81 13.94
N SER A 30 -2.31 -7.65 15.13
CA SER A 30 -2.97 -6.42 15.58
C SER A 30 -2.04 -5.23 15.72
N ASP A 31 -0.73 -5.45 15.84
CA ASP A 31 0.21 -4.40 16.21
C ASP A 31 0.60 -3.53 15.02
N ILE A 32 0.56 -4.08 13.80
CA ILE A 32 1.00 -3.37 12.57
C ILE A 32 -0.18 -2.83 11.76
N TYR A 33 -1.33 -3.51 11.81
CA TYR A 33 -2.53 -3.11 11.06
C TYR A 33 -3.82 -3.40 11.83
N GLY A 34 -3.76 -3.34 13.16
CA GLY A 34 -4.93 -3.43 14.01
C GLY A 34 -5.94 -2.30 13.77
N LEU A 35 -7.06 -2.39 14.48
CA LEU A 35 -8.20 -1.49 14.29
C LEU A 35 -7.81 -0.01 14.38
N GLY A 36 -7.00 0.36 15.37
CA GLY A 36 -6.56 1.74 15.57
C GLY A 36 -5.73 2.30 14.41
N ILE A 37 -4.80 1.50 13.87
CA ILE A 37 -3.95 1.92 12.74
C ILE A 37 -4.79 2.12 11.48
N ARG A 38 -5.73 1.20 11.20
CA ARG A 38 -6.65 1.32 10.05
C ARG A 38 -7.51 2.58 10.15
N ILE A 39 -8.13 2.80 11.31
CA ILE A 39 -8.94 4.00 11.56
C ILE A 39 -8.09 5.26 11.41
N GLY A 40 -6.85 5.25 11.93
CA GLY A 40 -5.90 6.35 11.78
C GLY A 40 -5.63 6.69 10.30
N PHE A 41 -5.31 5.69 9.48
CA PHE A 41 -5.15 5.90 8.03
C PHE A 41 -6.40 6.48 7.38
N TYR A 42 -7.57 5.88 7.63
CA TYR A 42 -8.82 6.34 7.02
C TYR A 42 -9.13 7.79 7.41
N LEU A 43 -9.02 8.14 8.69
CA LEU A 43 -9.25 9.51 9.15
C LEU A 43 -8.27 10.49 8.52
N GLN A 44 -6.98 10.14 8.42
CA GLN A 44 -6.00 10.99 7.75
C GLN A 44 -6.30 11.17 6.26
N TRP A 45 -6.72 10.10 5.56
CA TRP A 45 -7.12 10.18 4.15
C TRP A 45 -8.32 11.11 3.98
N TYR A 46 -9.39 10.92 4.77
CA TYR A 46 -10.57 11.76 4.71
C TYR A 46 -10.28 13.21 5.08
N ALA A 47 -9.52 13.44 6.15
CA ALA A 47 -9.09 14.79 6.54
C ALA A 47 -8.34 15.47 5.40
N SER A 48 -7.53 14.74 4.66
CA SER A 48 -6.75 15.31 3.56
C SER A 48 -7.60 15.64 2.33
N LEU A 49 -8.55 14.77 1.99
CA LEU A 49 -9.53 15.07 0.95
C LEU A 49 -10.33 16.33 1.31
N LEU A 50 -10.76 16.46 2.57
CA LEU A 50 -11.50 17.63 3.05
C LEU A 50 -10.64 18.90 3.11
N ALA A 51 -9.36 18.79 3.47
CA ALA A 51 -8.44 19.92 3.54
C ALA A 51 -8.01 20.41 2.14
N SER A 52 -7.89 19.49 1.18
CA SER A 52 -7.53 19.79 -0.22
C SER A 52 -8.73 20.21 -1.08
N ALA A 53 -9.96 20.03 -0.59
CA ALA A 53 -11.16 20.50 -1.28
C ALA A 53 -11.21 22.05 -1.36
N PRO A 54 -11.61 22.63 -2.51
CA PRO A 54 -11.78 24.07 -2.64
C PRO A 54 -12.85 24.59 -1.66
N ARG A 55 -12.54 25.60 -0.86
CA ARG A 55 -13.52 26.18 0.08
C ARG A 55 -14.19 27.44 -0.51
N GLY A 56 -15.52 27.38 -0.59
CA GLY A 56 -16.39 28.49 -0.97
C GLY A 56 -16.25 28.95 -2.44
N SER A 57 -16.92 30.06 -2.77
CA SER A 57 -16.91 30.65 -4.12
C SER A 57 -15.53 31.16 -4.57
N SER A 58 -14.59 31.32 -3.65
CA SER A 58 -13.24 31.83 -3.93
C SER A 58 -12.25 30.74 -4.35
N GLY A 59 -12.63 29.45 -4.25
CA GLY A 59 -11.78 28.32 -4.66
C GLY A 59 -10.47 28.17 -3.90
N LYS A 60 -10.31 28.84 -2.75
CA LYS A 60 -9.06 28.82 -1.97
C LYS A 60 -8.93 27.51 -1.20
N VAL A 61 -7.75 26.91 -1.27
CA VAL A 61 -7.36 25.72 -0.50
C VAL A 61 -6.60 26.19 0.75
N ALA A 62 -6.80 25.53 1.89
CA ALA A 62 -6.04 25.82 3.10
C ALA A 62 -4.64 25.19 2.99
N SER A 63 -3.73 25.86 2.30
CA SER A 63 -2.38 25.36 2.00
C SER A 63 -1.60 24.94 3.25
N ASP A 64 -1.71 25.71 4.32
CA ASP A 64 -0.87 25.54 5.51
C ASP A 64 -1.32 24.31 6.33
N GLU A 65 -2.64 24.12 6.45
CA GLU A 65 -3.23 22.94 7.09
C GLU A 65 -2.96 21.66 6.30
N VAL A 66 -3.02 21.74 4.96
CA VAL A 66 -2.70 20.61 4.09
C VAL A 66 -1.25 20.19 4.27
N GLN A 67 -0.31 21.14 4.41
CA GLN A 67 1.11 20.81 4.58
C GLN A 67 1.36 20.02 5.88
N GLY A 68 0.79 20.46 7.00
CA GLY A 68 0.92 19.73 8.28
C GLY A 68 0.33 18.32 8.22
N LEU A 69 -0.82 18.18 7.54
CA LEU A 69 -1.47 16.90 7.37
C LEU A 69 -0.69 15.96 6.45
N MET A 70 -0.08 16.47 5.37
CA MET A 70 0.78 15.70 4.48
C MET A 70 1.97 15.13 5.24
N PHE A 71 2.61 15.96 6.05
CA PHE A 71 3.74 15.54 6.87
C PHE A 71 3.34 14.41 7.84
N SER A 72 2.19 14.53 8.50
CA SER A 72 1.68 13.47 9.39
C SER A 72 1.39 12.17 8.65
N ILE A 73 0.74 12.22 7.48
CA ILE A 73 0.47 11.04 6.65
C ILE A 73 1.76 10.35 6.22
N ILE A 74 2.77 11.11 5.79
CA ILE A 74 4.05 10.57 5.37
C ILE A 74 4.75 9.89 6.55
N LEU A 75 4.84 10.56 7.71
CA LEU A 75 5.44 9.96 8.91
C LEU A 75 4.75 8.66 9.32
N PHE A 76 3.42 8.66 9.32
CA PHE A 76 2.64 7.47 9.66
C PHE A 76 2.88 6.34 8.64
N SER A 77 2.88 6.67 7.36
CA SER A 77 3.17 5.73 6.26
C SER A 77 4.58 5.15 6.34
N VAL A 78 5.59 5.97 6.62
CA VAL A 78 6.99 5.54 6.79
C VAL A 78 7.11 4.59 7.99
N ALA A 79 6.52 4.95 9.14
CA ALA A 79 6.57 4.12 10.34
C ALA A 79 5.92 2.75 10.10
N THR A 80 4.72 2.71 9.49
CA THR A 80 4.04 1.46 9.15
C THR A 80 4.81 0.64 8.11
N PHE A 81 5.42 1.29 7.12
CA PHE A 81 6.24 0.61 6.12
C PHE A 81 7.53 0.01 6.72
N LEU A 82 8.18 0.70 7.65
CA LEU A 82 9.32 0.16 8.39
C LEU A 82 8.91 -1.06 9.23
N ALA A 83 7.79 -0.98 9.92
CA ALA A 83 7.25 -2.11 10.68
C ALA A 83 6.96 -3.31 9.76
N LEU A 84 6.41 -3.07 8.56
CA LEU A 84 6.20 -4.10 7.54
C LEU A 84 7.52 -4.77 7.13
N ILE A 85 8.55 -4.00 6.79
CA ILE A 85 9.84 -4.54 6.37
C ILE A 85 10.43 -5.42 7.48
N ILE A 86 10.39 -4.96 8.72
CA ILE A 86 10.95 -5.69 9.88
C ILE A 86 10.21 -7.01 10.11
N GLN A 87 8.88 -7.02 9.97
CA GLN A 87 8.04 -8.19 10.29
C GLN A 87 7.62 -8.99 9.04
N THR A 88 8.17 -8.69 7.87
CA THR A 88 7.71 -9.32 6.60
C THR A 88 7.83 -10.84 6.58
N SER A 89 8.74 -11.42 7.37
CA SER A 89 8.96 -12.88 7.44
C SER A 89 7.91 -13.61 8.28
N THR A 90 7.32 -12.93 9.26
CA THR A 90 6.31 -13.51 10.17
C THR A 90 4.89 -13.31 9.67
N LEU A 91 4.68 -12.32 8.80
CA LEU A 91 3.37 -11.97 8.27
C LEU A 91 2.89 -12.93 7.17
N GLN A 92 1.58 -13.13 7.14
CA GLN A 92 0.90 -13.78 6.03
C GLN A 92 0.75 -12.82 4.85
N LEU A 93 0.52 -13.41 3.68
CA LEU A 93 0.47 -12.71 2.41
C LEU A 93 -0.65 -11.65 2.35
N ALA A 94 -1.81 -11.97 2.90
CA ALA A 94 -2.94 -11.06 3.01
C ALA A 94 -2.65 -9.87 3.93
N GLU A 95 -1.87 -10.07 4.99
CA GLU A 95 -1.51 -9.01 5.94
C GLU A 95 -0.55 -8.01 5.30
N VAL A 96 0.49 -8.51 4.64
CA VAL A 96 1.42 -7.69 3.85
C VAL A 96 0.66 -6.87 2.82
N TYR A 97 -0.28 -7.49 2.10
CA TYR A 97 -1.11 -6.81 1.12
C TYR A 97 -1.96 -5.68 1.74
N ILE A 98 -2.61 -5.92 2.89
CA ILE A 98 -3.41 -4.89 3.58
C ILE A 98 -2.52 -3.74 4.04
N ILE A 99 -1.37 -4.04 4.64
CA ILE A 99 -0.44 -3.00 5.12
C ILE A 99 0.06 -2.15 3.94
N LEU A 100 0.43 -2.80 2.84
CA LEU A 100 0.81 -2.12 1.62
C LEU A 100 -0.31 -1.22 1.10
N LEU A 101 -1.56 -1.68 1.12
CA LEU A 101 -2.73 -0.88 0.73
C LEU A 101 -2.90 0.35 1.65
N LEU A 102 -2.68 0.22 2.95
CA LEU A 102 -2.75 1.34 3.90
C LEU A 102 -1.64 2.37 3.65
N VAL A 103 -0.40 1.92 3.40
CA VAL A 103 0.72 2.82 3.11
C VAL A 103 0.51 3.56 1.78
N VAL A 104 -0.05 2.88 0.76
CA VAL A 104 -0.19 3.45 -0.58
C VAL A 104 -1.55 4.10 -0.85
N GLY A 105 -2.53 3.88 0.02
CA GLY A 105 -3.94 4.21 -0.22
C GLY A 105 -4.17 5.69 -0.54
N TYR A 106 -3.56 6.59 0.24
CA TYR A 106 -3.66 8.02 0.00
C TYR A 106 -2.98 8.46 -1.31
N HIS A 107 -1.92 7.77 -1.71
CA HIS A 107 -1.17 8.12 -2.91
C HIS A 107 -2.02 7.97 -4.18
N TYR A 108 -3.01 7.08 -4.20
CA TYR A 108 -3.95 6.95 -5.33
C TYR A 108 -4.67 8.26 -5.65
N TYR A 109 -4.95 9.10 -4.66
CA TYR A 109 -5.56 10.43 -4.88
C TYR A 109 -4.63 11.39 -5.63
N PHE A 110 -3.31 11.29 -5.42
CA PHE A 110 -2.34 12.18 -6.07
C PHE A 110 -1.94 11.74 -7.48
N ILE A 111 -2.21 10.48 -7.87
CA ILE A 111 -1.81 9.95 -9.18
C ILE A 111 -2.31 10.80 -10.36
N PRO A 112 -3.58 11.23 -10.42
CA PRO A 112 -4.05 12.07 -11.54
C PRO A 112 -3.23 13.36 -11.66
N LYS A 113 -2.86 13.96 -10.52
CA LYS A 113 -2.01 15.16 -10.48
C LYS A 113 -0.59 14.86 -10.96
N MET A 114 -0.01 13.75 -10.52
CA MET A 114 1.32 13.30 -10.97
C MET A 114 1.35 12.98 -12.47
N PHE A 115 0.29 12.35 -12.98
CA PHE A 115 0.14 12.04 -14.40
C PHE A 115 -0.01 13.31 -15.24
N MET A 116 -0.79 14.29 -14.77
CA MET A 116 -0.89 15.60 -15.43
C MET A 116 0.46 16.31 -15.50
N VAL A 117 1.24 16.28 -14.41
CA VAL A 117 2.61 16.83 -14.39
C VAL A 117 3.50 16.09 -15.41
N LEU A 118 3.48 14.76 -15.43
CA LEU A 118 4.23 13.98 -16.42
C LEU A 118 3.88 14.38 -17.86
N LEU A 119 2.59 14.47 -18.19
CA LEU A 119 2.16 14.89 -19.52
C LEU A 119 2.65 16.30 -19.86
N SER A 120 2.67 17.23 -18.91
CA SER A 120 3.23 18.56 -19.10
C SER A 120 4.74 18.52 -19.34
N SER A 121 5.49 17.72 -18.59
CA SER A 121 6.94 17.56 -18.76
C SER A 121 7.29 16.90 -20.09
N ILE A 122 6.55 15.88 -20.51
CA ILE A 122 6.71 15.24 -21.83
C ILE A 122 6.43 16.25 -22.95
N LYS A 123 5.35 17.03 -22.82
CA LYS A 123 5.04 18.11 -23.78
C LYS A 123 6.17 19.14 -23.85
N GLN A 124 6.75 19.55 -22.72
CA GLN A 124 7.89 20.47 -22.71
C GLN A 124 9.15 19.86 -23.34
N LEU A 125 9.42 18.58 -23.11
CA LEU A 125 10.53 17.84 -23.73
C LEU A 125 10.41 17.78 -25.26
N PHE A 126 9.20 17.59 -25.78
CA PHE A 126 8.92 17.61 -27.22
C PHE A 126 8.80 19.05 -27.78
N SER A 127 8.35 20.00 -26.97
CA SER A 127 8.30 21.45 -27.26
C SER A 127 9.64 22.12 -26.99
N LYS A 128 10.69 21.57 -27.60
CA LYS A 128 12.08 22.05 -27.51
C LYS A 128 12.19 23.41 -28.23
N GLY A 129 11.77 24.50 -27.59
CA GLY A 129 11.79 25.83 -28.21
C GLY A 129 11.46 27.03 -27.32
N GLU A 130 10.66 26.89 -26.26
CA GLU A 130 10.30 28.04 -25.42
C GLU A 130 10.75 27.78 -23.99
N LYS A 131 11.95 28.29 -23.68
CA LYS A 131 12.48 28.31 -22.31
C LYS A 131 11.67 29.34 -21.53
N ASP A 132 10.65 28.88 -20.83
CA ASP A 132 9.94 29.72 -19.88
C ASP A 132 10.83 29.91 -18.64
N GLU A 133 11.20 31.16 -18.37
CA GLU A 133 12.02 31.57 -17.23
C GLU A 133 11.25 31.35 -15.93
N THR A 134 11.31 30.14 -15.38
CA THR A 134 10.88 29.90 -13.99
C THR A 134 11.96 29.19 -13.18
N GLU A 135 13.22 29.56 -13.38
CA GLU A 135 14.35 29.04 -12.59
C GLU A 135 14.48 29.64 -11.18
N GLN A 136 13.64 30.59 -10.75
CA GLN A 136 13.99 31.42 -9.57
C GLN A 136 13.09 31.30 -8.33
N LYS A 137 12.40 30.18 -8.12
CA LYS A 137 11.77 29.85 -6.81
C LYS A 137 12.10 28.46 -6.27
N LYS A 138 13.19 27.86 -6.74
CA LYS A 138 13.51 26.45 -6.51
C LYS A 138 14.60 26.26 -5.44
N HIS A 139 14.30 26.59 -4.19
CA HIS A 139 15.16 26.15 -3.07
C HIS A 139 14.39 25.84 -1.77
N ARG A 140 13.14 26.27 -1.65
CA ARG A 140 12.32 25.99 -0.46
C ARG A 140 11.49 24.73 -0.70
N GLY A 141 11.94 23.60 -0.16
CA GLY A 141 11.22 22.32 -0.20
C GLY A 141 11.83 21.23 -1.08
N TRP A 142 13.02 21.44 -1.64
CA TRP A 142 13.72 20.39 -2.42
C TRP A 142 14.01 19.15 -1.59
N GLU A 143 14.52 19.32 -0.37
CA GLU A 143 14.81 18.23 0.57
C GLU A 143 13.56 17.37 0.84
N PHE A 144 12.40 18.02 1.04
CA PHE A 144 11.14 17.31 1.28
C PHE A 144 10.70 16.54 0.04
N ILE A 145 10.78 17.12 -1.16
CA ILE A 145 10.46 16.44 -2.41
C ILE A 145 11.39 15.25 -2.65
N PHE A 146 12.69 15.42 -2.40
CA PHE A 146 13.69 14.36 -2.53
C PHE A 146 13.40 13.20 -1.57
N LEU A 147 13.17 13.48 -0.28
CA LEU A 147 12.87 12.46 0.73
C LEU A 147 11.57 11.71 0.43
N VAL A 148 10.53 12.42 0.01
CA VAL A 148 9.25 11.81 -0.41
C VAL A 148 9.46 10.93 -1.64
N GLY A 149 10.18 11.43 -2.65
CA GLY A 149 10.55 10.66 -3.84
C GLY A 149 11.31 9.38 -3.50
N LEU A 150 12.30 9.46 -2.60
CA LEU A 150 13.07 8.32 -2.13
C LEU A 150 12.17 7.28 -1.44
N PHE A 151 11.25 7.73 -0.58
CA PHE A 151 10.29 6.86 0.09
C PHE A 151 9.37 6.14 -0.92
N PHE A 152 8.87 6.85 -1.93
CA PHE A 152 8.10 6.24 -3.02
C PHE A 152 8.90 5.21 -3.82
N CYS A 153 10.18 5.49 -4.07
CA CYS A 153 11.09 4.57 -4.72
C CYS A 153 11.21 3.28 -3.90
N ALA A 154 11.43 3.41 -2.58
CA ALA A 154 11.53 2.28 -1.67
C ALA A 154 10.25 1.42 -1.63
N ILE A 155 9.07 2.05 -1.54
CA ILE A 155 7.78 1.34 -1.59
C ILE A 155 7.60 0.63 -2.92
N SER A 156 7.92 1.28 -4.04
CA SER A 156 7.75 0.71 -5.37
C SER A 156 8.66 -0.50 -5.59
N CYS A 157 9.91 -0.43 -5.15
CA CYS A 157 10.82 -1.57 -5.15
C CYS A 157 10.28 -2.73 -4.30
N PHE A 158 9.77 -2.44 -3.10
CA PHE A 158 9.19 -3.47 -2.23
C PHE A 158 7.93 -4.10 -2.84
N GLN A 159 7.05 -3.30 -3.45
CA GLN A 159 5.88 -3.78 -4.17
C GLN A 159 6.27 -4.69 -5.34
N LEU A 160 7.27 -4.30 -6.14
CA LEU A 160 7.76 -5.14 -7.24
C LEU A 160 8.36 -6.45 -6.74
N TRP A 161 9.10 -6.43 -5.64
CA TRP A 161 9.59 -7.65 -5.00
C TRP A 161 8.44 -8.53 -4.48
N PHE A 162 7.45 -7.91 -3.83
CA PHE A 162 6.27 -8.59 -3.31
C PHE A 162 5.51 -9.31 -4.43
N TRP A 163 5.09 -8.56 -5.47
CA TRP A 163 4.35 -9.09 -6.62
C TRP A 163 5.17 -9.99 -7.53
N GLY A 164 6.47 -9.75 -7.67
CA GLY A 164 7.35 -10.46 -8.61
C GLY A 164 7.94 -11.76 -8.07
N GLY A 165 8.33 -11.82 -6.80
CA GLY A 165 9.05 -12.96 -6.22
C GLY A 165 8.37 -13.59 -5.00
N HIS A 166 7.90 -12.77 -4.06
CA HIS A 166 7.43 -13.29 -2.77
C HIS A 166 6.15 -14.14 -2.87
N PHE A 167 5.24 -13.84 -3.83
CA PHE A 167 4.07 -14.68 -4.08
C PHE A 167 4.42 -16.08 -4.62
N GLN A 168 5.48 -16.22 -5.42
CA GLN A 168 5.81 -17.50 -6.05
C GLN A 168 6.35 -18.52 -5.05
N ASP A 169 7.13 -18.09 -4.06
CA ASP A 169 7.74 -19.00 -3.07
C ASP A 169 6.71 -19.69 -2.15
N ARG A 170 5.53 -19.08 -1.92
CA ARG A 170 4.47 -19.67 -1.11
C ARG A 170 3.44 -20.49 -1.91
N ASN A 171 3.35 -20.32 -3.23
CA ASN A 171 2.48 -21.12 -4.10
C ASN A 171 2.91 -22.61 -4.20
N GLY A 172 4.15 -22.93 -3.82
CA GLY A 172 4.64 -24.32 -3.80
C GLY A 172 4.06 -25.19 -2.67
N LYS A 173 3.43 -24.57 -1.66
CA LYS A 173 2.68 -25.28 -0.61
C LYS A 173 1.20 -25.17 -0.97
N SER A 174 0.53 -26.30 -1.23
CA SER A 174 -0.90 -26.35 -1.52
C SER A 174 -1.69 -25.59 -0.45
N ASN A 175 -2.15 -24.38 -0.77
CA ASN A 175 -2.83 -23.52 0.19
C ASN A 175 -4.21 -24.11 0.49
N THR A 176 -4.38 -24.67 1.68
CA THR A 176 -5.69 -25.11 2.20
C THR A 176 -6.65 -23.92 2.41
N CYS A 177 -6.15 -22.67 2.30
CA CYS A 177 -6.90 -21.44 2.46
C CYS A 177 -6.57 -20.43 1.33
N PRO A 178 -7.51 -20.10 0.44
CA PRO A 178 -7.28 -19.14 -0.63
C PRO A 178 -7.21 -17.70 -0.08
N ASN A 179 -6.24 -16.93 -0.56
CA ASN A 179 -6.07 -15.52 -0.20
C ASN A 179 -6.74 -14.63 -1.26
N PHE A 180 -7.50 -13.62 -0.82
CA PHE A 180 -8.15 -12.68 -1.74
C PHE A 180 -7.64 -11.26 -1.57
N GLY A 181 -7.45 -10.59 -2.70
CA GLY A 181 -7.19 -9.16 -2.80
C GLY A 181 -8.45 -8.40 -3.19
N PHE A 182 -8.38 -7.07 -3.12
CA PHE A 182 -9.46 -6.17 -3.48
C PHE A 182 -9.04 -5.23 -4.60
N GLY A 183 -9.68 -5.39 -5.75
CA GLY A 183 -9.58 -4.46 -6.89
C GLY A 183 -10.99 -4.05 -7.33
N PHE A 184 -11.76 -3.44 -6.42
CA PHE A 184 -13.22 -3.19 -6.50
C PHE A 184 -14.12 -4.44 -6.48
N ILE A 185 -13.58 -5.59 -6.88
CA ILE A 185 -14.15 -6.91 -6.71
C ILE A 185 -13.19 -7.80 -5.90
N ARG A 186 -13.73 -8.87 -5.30
CA ARG A 186 -12.91 -9.93 -4.69
C ARG A 186 -12.17 -10.64 -5.82
N VAL A 187 -10.84 -10.50 -5.85
CA VAL A 187 -9.99 -11.19 -6.82
C VAL A 187 -9.05 -12.12 -6.07
N ASP A 188 -8.84 -13.31 -6.61
CA ASP A 188 -7.83 -14.21 -6.10
C ASP A 188 -6.44 -13.57 -6.26
N LEU A 189 -5.66 -13.51 -5.19
CA LEU A 189 -4.30 -12.98 -5.22
C LEU A 189 -3.38 -13.79 -6.13
N GLU A 190 -3.71 -15.06 -6.41
CA GLU A 190 -2.95 -15.94 -7.30
C GLU A 190 -3.24 -15.66 -8.79
N ASN A 191 -4.21 -14.81 -9.12
CA ASN A 191 -4.56 -14.49 -10.50
C ASN A 191 -3.41 -13.77 -11.22
N ILE A 192 -2.91 -14.40 -12.30
CA ILE A 192 -1.79 -13.91 -13.11
C ILE A 192 -2.08 -12.52 -13.69
N ALA A 193 -3.30 -12.25 -14.15
CA ALA A 193 -3.67 -10.97 -14.73
C ALA A 193 -3.63 -9.84 -13.68
N PHE A 194 -4.13 -10.13 -12.47
CA PHE A 194 -4.10 -9.18 -11.36
C PHE A 194 -2.67 -8.86 -10.92
N ARG A 195 -1.80 -9.88 -10.87
CA ARG A 195 -0.37 -9.71 -10.57
C ARG A 195 0.35 -8.91 -11.65
N ALA A 196 0.12 -9.24 -12.92
CA ALA A 196 0.72 -8.53 -14.05
C ALA A 196 0.33 -7.05 -14.04
N PHE A 197 -0.95 -6.74 -13.79
CA PHE A 197 -1.44 -5.38 -13.65
C PHE A 197 -0.70 -4.61 -12.54
N ASN A 198 -0.59 -5.19 -11.34
CA ASN A 198 0.12 -4.56 -10.23
C ASN A 198 1.61 -4.34 -10.55
N ILE A 199 2.29 -5.31 -11.15
CA ILE A 199 3.70 -5.17 -11.55
C ILE A 199 3.85 -4.02 -12.55
N THR A 200 3.07 -4.00 -13.63
CA THR A 200 3.14 -2.93 -14.63
C THR A 200 2.87 -1.57 -14.01
N TYR A 201 1.87 -1.47 -13.15
CA TYR A 201 1.52 -0.25 -12.44
C TYR A 201 2.67 0.26 -11.55
N TRP A 202 3.30 -0.61 -10.75
CA TRP A 202 4.41 -0.23 -9.87
C TRP A 202 5.71 0.08 -10.63
N VAL A 203 5.96 -0.55 -11.79
CA VAL A 203 7.08 -0.17 -12.68
C VAL A 203 6.91 1.25 -13.20
N LEU A 204 5.72 1.62 -13.66
CA LEU A 204 5.44 2.96 -14.16
C LEU A 204 5.63 4.01 -13.05
N LEU A 205 5.14 3.74 -11.84
CA LEU A 205 5.35 4.62 -10.69
C LEU A 205 6.82 4.75 -10.30
N LEU A 206 7.59 3.68 -10.39
CA LEU A 206 9.03 3.72 -10.10
C LEU A 206 9.77 4.64 -11.09
N ILE A 207 9.46 4.55 -12.38
CA ILE A 207 10.02 5.44 -13.41
C ILE A 207 9.64 6.90 -13.12
N LEU A 208 8.39 7.14 -12.72
CA LEU A 208 7.92 8.46 -12.34
C LEU A 208 8.65 9.03 -11.12
N SER A 209 8.86 8.22 -10.08
CA SER A 209 9.61 8.65 -8.90
C SER A 209 11.04 9.05 -9.24
N PHE A 210 11.72 8.30 -10.12
CA PHE A 210 13.04 8.68 -10.60
C PHE A 210 13.03 9.99 -11.39
N GLY A 211 12.03 10.21 -12.25
CA GLY A 211 11.87 11.45 -13.00
C GLY A 211 11.69 12.67 -12.08
N ILE A 212 10.93 12.52 -11.00
CA ILE A 212 10.73 13.59 -10.00
C ILE A 212 12.03 13.84 -9.23
N ILE A 213 12.70 12.79 -8.75
CA ILE A 213 13.98 12.93 -8.03
C ILE A 213 15.04 13.60 -8.89
N TRP A 214 15.08 13.27 -10.19
CA TRP A 214 16.03 13.87 -11.14
C TRP A 214 15.77 15.36 -11.40
N HIS A 215 14.49 15.76 -11.40
CA HIS A 215 14.08 17.14 -11.63
C HIS A 215 13.96 17.99 -10.37
N ALA A 216 13.84 17.36 -9.20
CA ALA A 216 13.91 18.00 -7.91
C ALA A 216 15.29 18.63 -7.80
#